data_AF-A0AAV3PA72-F1
#
_entry.id   AF-A0AAV3PA72-F1
#
_cell.length_a   1.000
_cell.length_b   1.000
_cell.length_c   1.000
_cell.angle_alpha   90.00
_cell.angle_beta   90.00
_cell.angle_gamma   90.00
#
_symmetry.space_group_name_H-M   'P 1'
#
loop_
_entity.id
_entity.type
_entity.pdbx_description
1 polymer ?
#
loop_
_entity_poly.entity_id
_entity_poly.type
_entity_poly.pdbx_seq_one_letter_code
_entity_poly.pdbx_strand_id
1 'polypeptide(L)'
;MDLSIALGISKSVLHRRINEGALTRHSNAIKPQLTEETKKARLRFCLWMLEDNARPHIDPLDDKFLAVAQGDGFDIRLTCQPPNSPNFNVLDLEYFRSIQSLQYREAPKTIDGLVLAVTKSFGELSPSALNRVFLTFQECIIEVMKFKGGKNYKIPHMKKDHLEKEGCLPVTLSCDHGLLREVVDYLES
;
A
#
# COMPACT_ATOMS: atom_id res chain seq x y z
N MET A 1 -1.19 22.57 11.31
CA MET A 1 -1.03 23.72 12.22
C MET A 1 0.20 23.45 13.09
N ASP A 2 1.18 24.35 13.12
CA ASP A 2 2.47 24.14 13.81
C ASP A 2 2.25 24.21 15.34
N LEU A 3 2.70 23.19 16.08
CA LEU A 3 2.48 23.07 17.54
C LEU A 3 3.08 24.26 18.31
N SER A 4 4.14 24.87 17.77
CA SER A 4 4.74 26.09 18.32
C SER A 4 3.80 27.30 18.28
N ILE A 5 3.05 27.45 17.18
CA ILE A 5 2.07 28.53 16.99
C ILE A 5 0.85 28.31 17.88
N ALA A 6 0.36 27.07 17.97
CA ALA A 6 -0.79 26.72 18.81
C ALA A 6 -0.53 26.91 20.32
N LEU A 7 0.71 26.73 20.76
CA LEU A 7 1.13 26.92 22.15
C LEU A 7 1.68 28.32 22.44
N GLY A 8 1.80 29.20 21.44
CA GLY A 8 2.37 30.53 21.59
C GLY A 8 3.83 30.54 22.06
N ILE A 9 4.59 29.48 21.78
CA ILE A 9 6.00 29.35 22.19
C ILE A 9 6.93 29.26 20.98
N SER A 10 8.17 29.71 21.14
CA SER A 10 9.16 29.58 20.07
C SER A 10 9.53 28.11 19.80
N LYS A 11 9.89 27.80 18.56
CA LYS A 11 10.31 26.44 18.14
C LYS A 11 11.47 25.90 18.98
N SER A 12 12.39 26.78 19.40
CA SER A 12 13.53 26.42 20.25
C SER A 12 13.09 25.98 21.65
N VAL A 13 12.09 26.67 22.24
CA VAL A 13 11.54 26.31 23.55
C VAL A 13 10.75 25.00 23.47
N LEU A 14 10.00 24.81 22.38
CA LEU A 14 9.30 23.55 22.11
C LEU A 14 10.29 22.37 22.03
N HIS A 15 11.37 22.52 21.28
CA HIS A 15 12.39 21.48 21.10
C HIS A 15 13.12 21.14 22.41
N ARG A 16 13.41 22.15 23.22
CA ARG A 16 14.00 21.97 24.55
C ARG A 16 13.07 21.18 25.48
N ARG A 17 11.78 21.52 25.52
CA ARG A 17 10.79 20.81 26.36
C ARG A 17 10.54 19.37 25.93
N ILE A 18 10.69 19.06 24.64
CA ILE A 18 10.68 17.67 24.16
C ILE A 18 11.93 16.92 24.65
N ASN A 19 13.11 17.54 24.57
CA ASN A 19 14.37 16.93 25.03
C ASN A 19 14.43 16.75 26.56
N GLU A 20 13.82 17.66 27.32
CA GLU A 20 13.67 17.57 28.78
C GLU A 20 12.58 16.58 29.23
N GLY A 21 11.87 15.95 28.28
CA GLY A 21 10.78 15.00 28.56
C GLY A 21 9.48 15.63 29.07
N ALA A 22 9.42 16.96 29.20
CA ALA A 22 8.24 17.70 29.61
C ALA A 22 7.10 17.67 28.57
N LEU A 23 7.44 17.37 27.30
CA LEU A 23 6.49 17.14 26.22
C LEU A 23 6.83 15.83 25.51
N THR A 24 5.97 14.83 25.65
CA THR A 24 6.11 13.55 24.96
C THR A 24 5.21 13.49 23.73
N ARG A 25 5.74 12.95 22.63
CA ARG A 25 4.95 12.73 21.42
C ARG A 25 4.05 11.51 21.62
N HIS A 26 2.82 11.75 22.05
CA HIS A 26 1.78 10.72 21.96
C HIS A 26 1.17 10.73 20.56
N SER A 27 1.38 9.66 19.80
CA SER A 27 0.69 9.42 18.54
C SER A 27 -0.53 8.54 18.80
N ASN A 28 -1.67 9.18 19.04
CA ASN A 28 -2.95 8.47 19.05
C ASN A 28 -3.41 8.29 17.61
N ALA A 29 -2.80 7.33 16.91
CA ALA A 29 -3.49 6.74 15.77
C ALA A 29 -4.62 5.90 16.34
N ILE A 30 -5.81 6.48 16.47
CA ILE A 30 -7.04 5.71 16.66
C ILE A 30 -7.22 4.93 15.37
N LYS A 31 -6.52 3.78 15.24
CA LYS A 31 -6.79 2.81 14.20
C LYS A 31 -8.11 2.16 14.61
N PRO A 32 -9.22 2.37 13.88
CA PRO A 32 -10.47 1.71 14.19
C PRO A 32 -10.20 0.21 14.38
N GLN A 33 -10.81 -0.37 15.42
CA GLN A 33 -10.79 -1.82 15.61
C GLN A 33 -11.36 -2.46 14.34
N LEU A 34 -10.70 -3.50 13.82
CA LEU A 34 -11.21 -4.22 12.66
C LEU A 34 -12.48 -4.95 13.09
N THR A 35 -13.63 -4.52 12.58
CA THR A 35 -14.89 -5.25 12.74
C THR A 35 -14.91 -6.48 11.84
N GLU A 36 -15.79 -7.44 12.12
CA GLU A 36 -15.95 -8.63 11.26
C GLU A 36 -16.34 -8.25 9.83
N GLU A 37 -17.17 -7.21 9.65
CA GLU A 37 -17.54 -6.69 8.33
C GLU A 37 -16.31 -6.14 7.59
N THR A 38 -15.42 -5.44 8.31
CA THR A 38 -14.20 -4.90 7.73
C THR A 38 -13.21 -6.02 7.36
N LYS A 39 -13.14 -7.08 8.16
CA LYS A 39 -12.35 -8.28 7.85
C LYS A 39 -12.90 -9.02 6.63
N LYS A 40 -14.22 -9.23 6.57
CA LYS A 40 -14.89 -9.83 5.40
C LYS A 40 -14.69 -8.98 4.14
N ALA A 41 -14.76 -7.65 4.23
CA ALA A 41 -14.46 -6.75 3.10
C ALA A 41 -13.00 -6.89 2.62
N ARG A 42 -12.04 -7.04 3.55
CA ARG A 42 -10.64 -7.30 3.22
C ARG A 42 -10.44 -8.64 2.52
N LEU A 43 -11.11 -9.69 2.97
CA LEU A 43 -11.06 -11.01 2.34
C LEU A 43 -11.68 -11.00 0.93
N ARG A 44 -12.83 -10.34 0.75
CA ARG A 44 -13.44 -10.15 -0.57
C ARG A 44 -12.50 -9.42 -1.52
N PHE A 45 -11.82 -8.38 -1.04
CA PHE A 45 -10.80 -7.69 -1.83
C PHE A 45 -9.63 -8.61 -2.20
N CYS A 46 -9.15 -9.44 -1.28
CA CYS A 46 -8.09 -10.42 -1.56
C CYS A 46 -8.50 -11.46 -2.61
N LEU A 47 -9.69 -12.05 -2.48
CA LEU A 47 -10.22 -12.99 -3.47
C LEU A 47 -10.40 -12.30 -4.82
N TRP A 48 -10.90 -11.07 -4.83
CA TRP A 48 -11.06 -10.27 -6.03
C TRP A 48 -9.74 -9.96 -6.77
N MET A 49 -8.65 -9.78 -6.04
CA MET A 49 -7.32 -9.58 -6.63
C MET A 49 -6.71 -10.90 -7.17
N LEU A 50 -7.27 -12.06 -6.82
CA LEU A 50 -6.80 -13.40 -7.22
C LEU A 50 -7.67 -14.01 -8.32
N GLU A 51 -8.97 -13.77 -8.27
CA GLU A 51 -9.90 -14.00 -9.35
C GLU A 51 -9.76 -12.81 -10.31
N ASP A 52 -8.99 -12.95 -11.38
CA ASP A 52 -9.10 -11.99 -12.48
C ASP A 52 -10.60 -11.87 -12.81
N ASN A 53 -11.12 -10.64 -12.86
CA ASN A 53 -12.51 -10.21 -13.14
C ASN A 53 -13.37 -9.68 -11.97
N ALA A 54 -13.37 -8.35 -11.69
CA ALA A 54 -14.55 -7.52 -11.26
C ALA A 54 -14.21 -6.00 -11.12
N ARG A 55 -15.09 -5.17 -10.52
CA ARG A 55 -15.46 -3.85 -11.11
C ARG A 55 -14.90 -2.54 -10.50
N PRO A 56 -14.70 -1.48 -11.35
CA PRO A 56 -14.21 -0.12 -11.04
C PRO A 56 -14.96 0.87 -10.12
N HIS A 57 -14.21 1.90 -9.64
CA HIS A 57 -14.63 3.16 -8.98
C HIS A 57 -14.89 4.35 -9.91
N ILE A 58 -14.59 4.20 -11.19
CA ILE A 58 -15.27 4.95 -12.25
C ILE A 58 -16.58 4.18 -12.47
N ASP A 59 -17.68 4.85 -12.83
CA ASP A 59 -18.85 4.11 -13.29
C ASP A 59 -18.37 3.09 -14.34
N PRO A 60 -18.59 1.77 -14.17
CA PRO A 60 -18.20 0.78 -15.17
C PRO A 60 -18.81 1.05 -16.56
N LEU A 61 -19.80 1.96 -16.62
CA LEU A 61 -20.46 2.49 -17.82
C LEU A 61 -19.95 3.87 -18.26
N ASP A 62 -18.84 4.38 -17.70
CA ASP A 62 -18.24 5.61 -18.20
C ASP A 62 -17.72 5.38 -19.63
N ASP A 63 -18.45 5.95 -20.60
CA ASP A 63 -18.21 5.75 -22.03
C ASP A 63 -16.78 6.12 -22.44
N LYS A 64 -16.15 7.10 -21.77
CA LYS A 64 -14.78 7.50 -22.07
C LYS A 64 -13.77 6.48 -21.55
N PHE A 65 -13.97 5.95 -20.35
CA PHE A 65 -13.11 4.91 -19.80
C PHE A 65 -13.22 3.62 -20.62
N LEU A 66 -14.43 3.18 -20.96
CA LEU A 66 -14.66 1.97 -21.76
C LEU A 66 -14.00 2.05 -23.15
N ALA A 67 -14.15 3.18 -23.85
CA ALA A 67 -13.56 3.38 -25.16
C ALA A 67 -12.02 3.32 -25.13
N VAL A 68 -11.39 3.87 -24.09
CA VAL A 68 -9.92 3.87 -23.94
C VAL A 68 -9.41 2.52 -23.44
N ALA A 69 -10.08 1.91 -22.46
CA ALA A 69 -9.69 0.61 -21.90
C ALA A 69 -9.76 -0.50 -22.96
N GLN A 70 -10.73 -0.44 -23.88
CA GLN A 70 -10.87 -1.43 -24.97
C GLN A 70 -9.95 -1.18 -26.17
N GLY A 71 -9.31 -0.01 -26.28
CA GLY A 71 -8.51 0.37 -27.45
C GLY A 71 -7.24 -0.45 -27.65
N ASP A 72 -6.63 -0.91 -26.55
CA ASP A 72 -5.32 -1.58 -26.56
C ASP A 72 -5.39 -3.07 -26.15
N GLY A 73 -6.59 -3.65 -26.04
CA GLY A 73 -6.76 -5.08 -25.71
C GLY A 73 -6.49 -5.47 -24.26
N PHE A 74 -6.40 -4.50 -23.33
CA PHE A 74 -6.23 -4.74 -21.90
C PHE A 74 -7.58 -4.73 -21.16
N ASP A 75 -7.85 -5.73 -20.30
CA ASP A 75 -9.02 -5.73 -19.41
C ASP A 75 -8.71 -4.98 -18.10
N ILE A 76 -8.82 -3.64 -18.14
CA ILE A 76 -8.52 -2.77 -16.99
C ILE A 76 -9.78 -2.52 -16.18
N ARG A 77 -9.77 -2.92 -14.89
CA ARG A 77 -10.86 -2.66 -13.93
C ARG A 77 -10.34 -2.05 -12.63
N LEU A 78 -11.04 -1.07 -12.05
CA LEU A 78 -10.61 -0.41 -10.79
C LEU A 78 -11.20 -1.14 -9.57
N THR A 79 -10.71 -0.87 -8.35
CA THR A 79 -11.34 -1.31 -7.09
C THR A 79 -11.01 -0.41 -5.91
N CYS A 80 -11.82 -0.52 -4.85
CA CYS A 80 -11.68 0.27 -3.64
C CYS A 80 -10.85 -0.55 -2.68
N GLN A 81 -9.82 0.08 -2.16
CA GLN A 81 -9.10 -0.50 -1.05
C GLN A 81 -10.02 -0.54 0.17
N PRO A 82 -10.08 -1.69 0.88
CA PRO A 82 -10.88 -1.80 2.07
C PRO A 82 -10.32 -0.88 3.17
N PRO A 83 -11.18 -0.27 4.02
CA PRO A 83 -10.76 0.65 5.07
C PRO A 83 -9.66 0.05 5.97
N ASN A 84 -8.73 0.89 6.44
CA ASN A 84 -7.64 0.49 7.36
C ASN A 84 -6.67 -0.58 6.81
N SER A 85 -6.44 -0.59 5.49
CA SER A 85 -5.59 -1.59 4.85
C SER A 85 -4.43 -0.96 4.05
N PRO A 86 -3.47 -0.29 4.73
CA PRO A 86 -2.34 0.38 4.06
C PRO A 86 -1.44 -0.59 3.27
N ASN A 87 -1.50 -1.89 3.59
CA ASN A 87 -0.76 -2.93 2.88
C ASN A 87 -1.38 -3.32 1.53
N PHE A 88 -2.55 -2.75 1.18
CA PHE A 88 -3.24 -3.01 -0.09
C PHE A 88 -3.10 -1.90 -1.12
N ASN A 89 -2.24 -0.93 -0.86
CA ASN A 89 -1.86 0.07 -1.83
C ASN A 89 -0.45 -0.19 -2.34
N VAL A 90 -0.35 -0.72 -3.57
CA VAL A 90 0.94 -0.94 -4.23
C VAL A 90 1.75 0.37 -4.32
N LEU A 91 1.08 1.52 -4.44
CA LEU A 91 1.72 2.83 -4.46
C LEU A 91 2.25 3.23 -3.06
N ASP A 92 1.55 2.90 -1.97
CA ASP A 92 2.06 3.13 -0.60
C ASP A 92 3.20 2.15 -0.23
N LEU A 93 3.23 0.97 -0.85
CA LEU A 93 4.31 0.00 -0.66
C LEU A 93 5.61 0.40 -1.36
N GLU A 94 5.53 1.14 -2.48
CA GLU A 94 6.70 1.46 -3.29
C GLU A 94 6.80 2.92 -3.68
N TYR A 95 5.92 3.38 -4.58
CA TYR A 95 6.10 4.66 -5.26
C TYR A 95 6.18 5.82 -4.27
N PHE A 96 5.28 5.88 -3.31
CA PHE A 96 5.32 6.90 -2.27
C PHE A 96 6.45 6.70 -1.28
N ARG A 97 6.93 5.47 -1.03
CA ARG A 97 8.15 5.26 -0.23
C ARG A 97 9.39 5.78 -0.94
N SER A 98 9.48 5.57 -2.26
CA SER A 98 10.58 6.07 -3.09
C SER A 98 10.59 7.60 -3.13
N ILE A 99 9.42 8.22 -3.33
CA ILE A 99 9.24 9.68 -3.30
C ILE A 99 9.56 10.22 -1.92
N GLN A 100 9.10 9.57 -0.85
CA GLN A 100 9.36 10.02 0.52
C GLN A 100 10.86 9.94 0.85
N SER A 101 11.54 8.86 0.46
CA SER A 101 12.99 8.72 0.59
C SER A 101 13.73 9.83 -0.18
N LEU A 102 13.30 10.12 -1.40
CA LEU A 102 13.86 11.20 -2.22
C LEU A 102 13.57 12.59 -1.66
N GLN A 103 12.39 12.83 -1.09
CA GLN A 103 12.07 14.07 -0.40
C GLN A 103 13.01 14.29 0.80
N TYR A 104 13.30 13.23 1.57
CA TYR A 104 14.28 13.31 2.66
C TYR A 104 15.71 13.57 2.17
N ARG A 105 16.09 12.99 1.03
CA ARG A 105 17.45 13.12 0.46
C ARG A 105 17.68 14.46 -0.23
N GLU A 106 16.75 14.91 -1.06
CA GLU A 106 16.86 16.09 -1.92
C GLU A 106 16.36 17.36 -1.20
N ALA A 107 15.53 17.22 -0.16
CA ALA A 107 14.98 18.30 0.66
C ALA A 107 14.47 19.52 -0.16
N PRO A 108 13.60 19.31 -1.16
CA PRO A 108 13.20 20.36 -2.08
C PRO A 108 12.50 21.50 -1.32
N LYS A 109 12.92 22.73 -1.57
CA LYS A 109 12.39 23.95 -0.95
C LYS A 109 11.40 24.71 -1.85
N THR A 110 11.20 24.23 -3.08
CA THR A 110 10.34 24.83 -4.10
C THR A 110 9.47 23.77 -4.75
N ILE A 111 8.34 24.21 -5.34
CA ILE A 111 7.44 23.32 -6.09
C ILE A 111 8.18 22.68 -7.26
N ASP A 112 8.97 23.45 -8.01
CA ASP A 112 9.73 22.93 -9.16
C ASP A 112 10.77 21.87 -8.74
N GLY A 113 11.44 22.09 -7.60
CA GLY A 113 12.36 21.09 -7.05
C GLY A 113 11.64 19.80 -6.63
N LEU A 114 10.41 19.90 -6.13
CA LEU A 114 9.59 18.74 -5.81
C LEU A 114 9.16 18.00 -7.08
N VAL A 115 8.67 18.71 -8.11
CA VAL A 115 8.28 18.12 -9.39
C VAL A 115 9.47 17.39 -10.02
N LEU A 116 10.64 18.02 -10.07
CA LEU A 116 11.86 17.40 -10.59
C LEU A 116 12.24 16.13 -9.83
N ALA A 117 12.16 16.15 -8.49
CA ALA A 117 12.47 14.98 -7.67
C ALA A 117 11.49 13.82 -7.92
N VAL A 118 10.21 14.10 -8.10
CA VAL A 118 9.18 13.08 -8.43
C VAL A 118 9.39 12.53 -9.85
N THR A 119 9.68 13.37 -10.83
CA THR A 119 9.97 12.91 -12.19
C THR A 119 11.22 12.03 -12.23
N LYS A 120 12.27 12.41 -11.48
CA LYS A 120 13.48 11.62 -11.29
C LYS A 120 13.19 10.28 -10.61
N SER A 121 12.40 10.29 -9.53
CA SER A 121 12.01 9.06 -8.82
C SER A 121 11.31 8.07 -9.75
N PHE A 122 10.41 8.58 -10.59
CA PHE A 122 9.67 7.77 -11.54
C PHE A 122 10.59 7.17 -12.60
N GLY A 123 11.54 7.94 -13.13
CA GLY A 123 12.53 7.43 -14.09
C GLY A 123 13.51 6.40 -13.50
N GLU A 124 13.74 6.44 -12.19
CA GLU A 124 14.61 5.49 -11.46
C GLU A 124 13.89 4.18 -11.10
N LEU A 125 12.57 4.06 -11.29
CA LEU A 125 11.83 2.82 -11.05
C LEU A 125 12.22 1.75 -12.08
N SER A 126 12.93 0.71 -11.61
CA SER A 126 13.27 -0.42 -12.46
C SER A 126 12.16 -1.48 -12.46
N PRO A 127 11.97 -2.25 -13.55
CA PRO A 127 11.05 -3.39 -13.57
C PRO A 127 11.34 -4.41 -12.46
N SER A 128 12.61 -4.56 -12.11
CA SER A 128 13.11 -5.35 -10.98
C SER A 128 12.55 -4.86 -9.64
N ALA A 129 12.60 -3.55 -9.38
CA ALA A 129 12.01 -2.96 -8.18
C ALA A 129 10.51 -3.20 -8.11
N LEU A 130 9.80 -2.94 -9.21
CA LEU A 130 8.36 -3.18 -9.32
C LEU A 130 8.04 -4.65 -9.01
N ASN A 131 8.78 -5.61 -9.59
CA ASN A 131 8.54 -7.02 -9.33
C ASN A 131 8.68 -7.39 -7.84
N ARG A 132 9.73 -6.89 -7.16
CA ARG A 132 9.89 -7.14 -5.71
C ARG A 132 8.69 -6.64 -4.91
N VAL A 133 8.12 -5.50 -5.30
CA VAL A 133 6.95 -4.92 -4.64
C VAL A 133 5.68 -5.69 -4.97
N PHE A 134 5.46 -6.06 -6.23
CA PHE A 134 4.33 -6.91 -6.61
C PHE A 134 4.33 -8.23 -5.85
N LEU A 135 5.48 -8.88 -5.69
CA LEU A 135 5.60 -10.06 -4.85
C LEU A 135 5.28 -9.78 -3.38
N THR A 136 5.65 -8.60 -2.86
CA THR A 136 5.36 -8.22 -1.46
C THR A 136 3.87 -7.99 -1.26
N PHE A 137 3.22 -7.40 -2.26
CA PHE A 137 1.79 -7.20 -2.30
C PHE A 137 1.04 -8.56 -2.36
N GLN A 138 1.50 -9.50 -3.18
CA GLN A 138 0.96 -10.86 -3.23
C GLN A 138 1.16 -11.61 -1.90
N GLU A 139 2.34 -11.50 -1.26
CA GLU A 139 2.58 -12.03 0.09
C GLU A 139 1.59 -11.45 1.11
N CYS A 140 1.30 -10.14 1.04
CA CYS A 140 0.31 -9.51 1.92
C CYS A 140 -1.11 -10.06 1.70
N ILE A 141 -1.51 -10.28 0.45
CA ILE A 141 -2.82 -10.87 0.12
C ILE A 141 -2.94 -12.27 0.74
N ILE A 142 -1.92 -13.11 0.54
CA ILE A 142 -1.89 -14.48 1.08
C ILE A 142 -1.97 -14.48 2.61
N GLU A 143 -1.21 -13.62 3.28
CA GLU A 143 -1.26 -13.54 4.74
C GLU A 143 -2.60 -13.02 5.26
N VAL A 144 -3.22 -12.03 4.61
CA VAL A 144 -4.54 -11.56 5.05
C VAL A 144 -5.60 -12.65 4.94
N MET A 145 -5.52 -13.50 3.92
CA MET A 145 -6.38 -14.67 3.79
C MET A 145 -6.17 -15.66 4.93
N LYS A 146 -4.92 -16.03 5.24
CA LYS A 146 -4.59 -16.92 6.37
C LYS A 146 -5.11 -16.41 7.72
N PHE A 147 -5.11 -15.08 7.90
CA PHE A 147 -5.59 -14.43 9.13
C PHE A 147 -7.05 -13.99 9.06
N LYS A 148 -7.84 -14.51 8.12
CA LYS A 148 -9.27 -14.23 7.96
C LYS A 148 -9.58 -12.73 7.99
N GLY A 149 -8.81 -11.93 7.24
CA GLY A 149 -9.00 -10.47 7.16
C GLY A 149 -8.35 -9.68 8.30
N GLY A 150 -7.71 -10.35 9.26
CA GLY A 150 -7.02 -9.73 10.38
C GLY A 150 -5.81 -8.90 9.99
N LYS A 151 -5.36 -8.02 10.92
CA LYS A 151 -4.14 -7.20 10.78
C LYS A 151 -2.90 -7.77 11.47
N ASN A 152 -3.06 -8.86 12.23
CA ASN A 152 -2.01 -9.41 13.09
C ASN A 152 -1.14 -10.43 12.35
N TYR A 153 -0.70 -10.07 11.15
CA TYR A 153 0.18 -10.89 10.33
C TYR A 153 1.52 -10.18 10.12
N LYS A 154 2.57 -10.97 9.91
CA LYS A 154 3.88 -10.46 9.50
C LYS A 154 4.03 -10.74 8.02
N ILE A 155 4.50 -9.75 7.27
CA ILE A 155 4.83 -9.96 5.86
C ILE A 155 6.02 -10.92 5.80
N PRO A 156 5.91 -12.08 5.14
CA PRO A 156 7.00 -13.01 4.95
C PRO A 156 8.16 -12.33 4.22
N HIS A 157 9.39 -12.73 4.54
CA HIS A 157 10.58 -12.18 3.88
C HIS A 157 11.22 -13.25 3.00
N MET A 158 10.87 -13.30 1.72
CA MET A 158 11.38 -14.29 0.76
C MET A 158 12.80 -14.02 0.21
N LYS A 159 13.56 -13.10 0.82
CA LYS A 159 14.95 -12.75 0.40
C LYS A 159 15.04 -12.39 -1.09
N LYS A 160 14.15 -11.49 -1.55
CA LYS A 160 13.96 -11.15 -2.97
C LYS A 160 15.26 -10.74 -3.66
N ASP A 161 16.09 -9.94 -2.99
CA ASP A 161 17.39 -9.49 -3.52
C ASP A 161 18.36 -10.64 -3.80
N HIS A 162 18.28 -11.74 -3.03
CA HIS A 162 19.11 -12.92 -3.26
C HIS A 162 18.58 -13.74 -4.44
N LEU A 163 17.28 -14.02 -4.47
CA LEU A 163 16.63 -14.74 -5.57
C LEU A 163 16.81 -14.01 -6.91
N GLU A 164 16.80 -12.69 -6.88
CA GLU A 164 17.01 -11.86 -8.07
C GLU A 164 18.45 -11.97 -8.59
N LYS A 165 19.45 -11.95 -7.70
CA LYS A 165 20.85 -12.16 -8.08
C LYS A 165 21.09 -13.54 -8.70
N GLU A 166 20.30 -14.53 -8.31
CA GLU A 166 20.33 -15.90 -8.86
C GLU A 166 19.48 -16.06 -10.13
N GLY A 167 18.71 -15.05 -10.53
CA GLY A 167 17.80 -15.12 -11.67
C GLY A 167 16.55 -16.00 -11.42
N CYS A 168 16.28 -16.35 -10.16
CA CYS A 168 15.22 -17.25 -9.73
C CYS A 168 14.03 -16.52 -9.07
N LEU A 169 14.01 -15.19 -9.07
CA LEU A 169 12.91 -14.42 -8.50
C LEU A 169 11.65 -14.60 -9.35
N PRO A 170 10.55 -15.15 -8.78
CA PRO A 170 9.31 -15.32 -9.53
C PRO A 170 8.69 -13.97 -9.90
N VAL A 171 7.79 -13.97 -10.88
CA VAL A 171 6.96 -12.80 -11.21
C VAL A 171 5.55 -12.89 -10.60
N THR A 172 5.18 -14.06 -10.09
CA THR A 172 3.87 -14.32 -9.48
C THR A 172 3.99 -15.44 -8.46
N LEU A 173 3.26 -15.32 -7.35
CA LEU A 173 3.14 -16.33 -6.31
C LEU A 173 1.86 -17.16 -6.51
N SER A 174 1.96 -18.47 -6.33
CA SER A 174 0.78 -19.34 -6.30
C SER A 174 0.06 -19.23 -4.96
N CYS A 175 -1.26 -19.11 -4.99
CA CYS A 175 -2.10 -19.26 -3.80
C CYS A 175 -2.54 -20.73 -3.65
N ASP A 176 -2.56 -21.23 -2.41
CA ASP A 176 -3.07 -22.56 -2.10
C ASP A 176 -4.59 -22.63 -2.31
N HIS A 177 -5.07 -23.67 -3.00
CA HIS A 177 -6.50 -23.85 -3.29
C HIS A 177 -7.32 -24.22 -2.05
N GLY A 178 -6.71 -24.88 -1.06
CA GLY A 178 -7.35 -25.17 0.22
C GLY A 178 -7.64 -23.88 0.98
N LEU A 179 -6.65 -22.98 1.07
CA LEU A 179 -6.81 -21.66 1.65
C LEU A 179 -7.90 -20.83 0.96
N LEU A 180 -7.96 -20.86 -0.38
CA LEU A 180 -9.03 -20.16 -1.11
C LEU A 180 -10.41 -20.68 -0.71
N ARG A 181 -10.59 -22.00 -0.65
CA ARG A 181 -11.85 -22.63 -0.25
C ARG A 181 -12.23 -22.26 1.18
N GLU A 182 -11.28 -22.33 2.12
CA GLU A 182 -11.51 -21.95 3.52
C GLU A 182 -11.97 -20.49 3.68
N VAL A 183 -11.42 -19.58 2.87
CA VAL A 183 -11.80 -18.16 2.88
C VAL A 183 -13.19 -17.96 2.28
N VAL A 184 -13.52 -18.66 1.19
CA VAL A 184 -14.86 -18.62 0.57
C VAL A 184 -15.90 -19.15 1.57
N ASP A 185 -15.67 -20.31 2.16
CA ASP A 185 -16.57 -20.91 3.16
C ASP A 185 -16.81 -19.98 4.36
N TYR A 186 -15.76 -19.30 4.84
CA TYR A 186 -15.86 -18.32 5.94
C TYR A 186 -16.62 -17.04 5.56
N LEU A 187 -16.59 -16.64 4.29
CA LEU A 187 -17.35 -15.50 3.81
C LEU A 187 -18.84 -15.81 3.65
N GLU A 188 -19.17 -17.07 3.33
CA GLU A 188 -20.53 -17.58 3.14
C GLU A 188 -21.22 -18.00 4.45
N SER A 189 -20.46 -18.26 5.53
CA SER A 189 -20.96 -18.44 6.91
C SER A 189 -21.37 -17.14 7.58
#